data_AF-A0A524IGK9-F1
#
_entry.id   AF-A0A524IGK9-F1
#
_cell.length_a   1.000
_cell.length_b   1.000
_cell.length_c   1.000
_cell.angle_alpha   90.00
_cell.angle_beta   90.00
_cell.angle_gamma   90.00
#
_symmetry.space_group_name_H-M   'P 1'
#
loop_
_entity.id
_entity.type
_entity.pdbx_description
1 polymer ?
#
loop_
_entity_poly.entity_id
_entity_poly.type
_entity_poly.pdbx_seq_one_letter_code
_entity_poly.pdbx_strand_id
1 'polypeptide(L)'
;NEKIISGLKEALEVGTENTVNLTGNTDGYLKNEAIKILLPEKLQSMDKALRMVGFGPQIDEFVVSMNRSAEQAAPLATPIFTEAVTNMTFEDGKKILNGGDTAATDYFKEKTKGKLAEAFKPKVTEAMDQVGVAAQYKSLVGEYTSLPFVNAEQFDLDNYVVGRSLDGLFYALDQEEQKNRTNPAARVTDLLKEVFAK
;
A
#
# COMPACT_ATOMS: atom_id res chain seq x y z
N ASN A 1 26.62 -7.92 19.26
CA ASN A 1 26.01 -8.51 18.05
C ASN A 1 24.55 -8.86 18.25
N GLU A 2 24.17 -9.72 19.20
CA GLU A 2 22.74 -10.05 19.44
C GLU A 2 21.91 -8.82 19.82
N LYS A 3 22.36 -7.99 20.77
CA LYS A 3 21.65 -6.75 21.16
C LYS A 3 21.36 -5.79 19.99
N ILE A 4 22.30 -5.67 19.04
CA ILE A 4 22.15 -4.80 17.86
C ILE A 4 21.06 -5.36 16.93
N ILE A 5 21.01 -6.68 16.75
CA ILE A 5 19.97 -7.29 15.92
C ILE A 5 18.62 -7.25 16.61
N SER A 6 18.54 -7.48 17.92
CA SER A 6 17.29 -7.30 18.68
C SER A 6 16.75 -5.87 18.55
N GLY A 7 17.62 -4.85 18.66
CA GLY A 7 17.20 -3.47 18.47
C GLY A 7 16.82 -3.11 17.05
N LEU A 8 17.46 -3.72 16.05
CA LEU A 8 17.00 -3.62 14.66
C LEU A 8 15.62 -4.24 14.50
N LYS A 9 15.35 -5.42 15.08
CA LYS A 9 14.03 -6.06 14.96
C LYS A 9 12.92 -5.21 15.58
N GLU A 10 13.14 -4.70 16.79
CA GLU A 10 12.20 -3.80 17.47
C GLU A 10 11.92 -2.53 16.64
N ALA A 11 12.97 -1.93 16.06
CA ALA A 11 12.85 -0.80 15.17
C ALA A 11 11.96 -1.07 13.95
N LEU A 12 12.16 -2.24 13.34
CA LEU A 12 11.42 -2.65 12.16
C LEU A 12 9.97 -3.00 12.51
N GLU A 13 9.71 -3.61 13.66
CA GLU A 13 8.36 -3.81 14.17
C GLU A 13 7.63 -2.47 14.30
N VAL A 14 8.20 -1.49 15.00
CA VAL A 14 7.59 -0.16 15.16
C VAL A 14 7.39 0.54 13.81
N GLY A 15 8.39 0.50 12.92
CA GLY A 15 8.29 1.13 11.60
C GLY A 15 7.20 0.50 10.72
N THR A 16 7.06 -0.82 10.75
CA THR A 16 5.99 -1.52 10.03
C THR A 16 4.62 -1.25 10.65
N GLU A 17 4.51 -1.19 11.98
CA GLU A 17 3.27 -0.84 12.68
C GLU A 17 2.83 0.59 12.34
N ASN A 18 3.72 1.57 12.41
CA ASN A 18 3.45 2.95 12.00
C ASN A 18 2.96 3.04 10.56
N THR A 19 3.61 2.28 9.66
CA THR A 19 3.24 2.23 8.25
C THR A 19 1.84 1.67 8.05
N VAL A 20 1.53 0.55 8.70
CA VAL A 20 0.20 -0.07 8.62
C VAL A 20 -0.87 0.84 9.21
N ASN A 21 -0.60 1.48 10.35
CA ASN A 21 -1.52 2.44 10.97
C ASN A 21 -1.76 3.64 10.04
N LEU A 22 -0.71 4.22 9.45
CA LEU A 22 -0.83 5.33 8.51
C LEU A 22 -1.70 4.95 7.31
N THR A 23 -1.41 3.80 6.70
CA THR A 23 -2.04 3.38 5.44
C THR A 23 -3.42 2.75 5.65
N GLY A 24 -3.68 2.17 6.83
CA GLY A 24 -4.97 1.58 7.19
C GLY A 24 -5.99 2.56 7.77
N ASN A 25 -5.57 3.78 8.11
CA ASN A 25 -6.48 4.83 8.55
C ASN A 25 -7.36 5.32 7.41
N THR A 26 -8.55 5.82 7.78
CA THR A 26 -9.38 6.59 6.85
C THR A 26 -8.58 7.76 6.31
N ASP A 27 -8.52 7.86 4.98
CA ASP A 27 -7.76 8.84 4.19
C ASP A 27 -6.25 8.60 4.15
N GLY A 28 -5.76 7.48 4.70
CA GLY A 28 -4.38 7.05 4.64
C GLY A 28 -3.87 6.91 3.20
N TYR A 29 -4.72 6.43 2.29
CA TYR A 29 -4.47 6.44 0.85
C TYR A 29 -5.09 7.66 0.17
N LEU A 30 -6.37 7.92 0.42
CA LEU A 30 -7.13 8.87 -0.39
C LEU A 30 -6.59 10.31 -0.37
N LYS A 31 -6.08 10.76 0.79
CA LYS A 31 -5.50 12.11 0.95
C LYS A 31 -3.98 12.14 0.83
N ASN A 32 -3.33 10.99 0.68
CA ASN A 32 -1.89 10.92 0.50
C ASN A 32 -1.56 10.87 -0.99
N GLU A 33 -1.18 12.03 -1.56
CA GLU A 33 -0.90 12.17 -2.99
C GLU A 33 0.15 11.20 -3.53
N ALA A 34 1.08 10.74 -2.69
CA ALA A 34 2.14 9.83 -3.09
C ALA A 34 1.65 8.39 -3.30
N ILE A 35 0.60 7.97 -2.57
CA ILE A 35 0.10 6.58 -2.61
C ILE A 35 -1.36 6.47 -3.03
N LYS A 36 -2.05 7.60 -3.25
CA LYS A 36 -3.42 7.64 -3.72
C LYS A 36 -3.59 6.77 -4.97
N ILE A 37 -4.57 5.89 -4.91
CA ILE A 37 -4.96 5.03 -6.02
C ILE A 37 -5.84 5.85 -6.96
N LEU A 38 -5.31 6.11 -8.16
CA LEU A 38 -6.04 6.79 -9.22
C LEU A 38 -6.65 5.77 -10.17
N LEU A 39 -7.48 6.26 -11.09
CA LEU A 39 -7.93 5.45 -12.20
C LEU A 39 -6.75 4.94 -13.04
N PRO A 40 -6.75 3.65 -13.41
CA PRO A 40 -5.80 3.10 -14.37
C PRO A 40 -5.75 3.94 -15.65
N GLU A 41 -4.57 4.09 -16.25
CA GLU A 41 -4.40 4.83 -17.51
C GLU A 41 -5.32 4.32 -18.62
N LYS A 42 -5.57 3.00 -18.65
CA LYS A 42 -6.48 2.36 -19.59
C LYS A 42 -7.94 2.84 -19.47
N LEU A 43 -8.34 3.37 -18.32
CA LEU A 43 -9.69 3.88 -18.05
C LEU A 43 -9.81 5.41 -18.19
N GLN A 44 -8.73 6.11 -18.55
CA GLN A 44 -8.73 7.57 -18.66
C GLN A 44 -9.65 8.11 -19.77
N SER A 45 -9.77 7.38 -20.88
CA SER A 45 -10.70 7.76 -21.96
C SER A 45 -12.16 7.61 -21.52
N MET A 46 -12.46 6.55 -20.76
CA MET A 46 -13.78 6.32 -20.16
C MET A 46 -14.12 7.42 -19.16
N ASP A 47 -13.18 7.77 -18.28
CA ASP A 47 -13.32 8.89 -17.33
C ASP A 47 -13.72 10.19 -18.04
N LYS A 48 -12.94 10.60 -19.05
CA LYS A 48 -13.23 11.82 -19.83
C LYS A 48 -14.62 11.79 -20.46
N ALA A 49 -14.98 10.68 -21.11
CA ALA A 49 -16.30 10.52 -21.73
C ALA A 49 -17.43 10.63 -20.72
N LEU A 50 -17.34 9.90 -19.61
CA LEU A 50 -18.37 9.86 -18.57
C LEU A 50 -18.49 11.22 -17.85
N ARG A 51 -17.38 11.92 -17.62
CA ARG A 51 -17.41 13.30 -17.09
C ARG A 51 -18.16 14.26 -18.01
N MET A 52 -17.97 14.18 -19.33
CA MET A 52 -18.65 15.07 -20.29
C MET A 52 -20.17 14.90 -20.30
N VAL A 53 -20.67 13.71 -19.96
CA VAL A 53 -22.10 13.41 -19.91
C VAL A 53 -22.69 13.47 -18.48
N GLY A 54 -21.93 14.00 -17.52
CA GLY A 54 -22.42 14.29 -16.16
C GLY A 54 -22.14 13.24 -15.10
N PHE A 55 -21.42 12.16 -15.42
CA PHE A 55 -21.07 11.09 -14.48
C PHE A 55 -19.76 11.32 -13.71
N GLY A 56 -19.26 12.56 -13.69
CA GLY A 56 -18.04 12.90 -12.96
C GLY A 56 -18.06 12.58 -11.46
N PRO A 57 -19.14 12.90 -10.72
CA PRO A 57 -19.26 12.54 -9.31
C PRO A 57 -19.13 11.03 -9.04
N GLN A 58 -19.69 10.20 -9.92
CA GLN A 58 -19.63 8.74 -9.81
C GLN A 58 -18.21 8.21 -10.04
N ILE A 59 -17.44 8.87 -10.92
CA ILE A 59 -16.01 8.55 -11.07
C ILE A 59 -15.24 8.94 -9.81
N ASP A 60 -15.54 10.09 -9.22
CA ASP A 60 -14.86 10.54 -8.00
C ASP A 60 -15.16 9.58 -6.81
N GLU A 61 -16.41 9.14 -6.66
CA GLU A 61 -16.80 8.10 -5.70
C GLU A 61 -16.10 6.76 -5.97
N PHE A 62 -15.97 6.37 -7.24
CA PHE A 62 -15.25 5.17 -7.62
C PHE A 62 -13.77 5.23 -7.20
N VAL A 63 -13.11 6.37 -7.40
CA VAL A 63 -11.74 6.61 -6.92
C VAL A 63 -11.67 6.55 -5.39
N VAL A 64 -12.59 7.20 -4.68
CA VAL A 64 -12.68 7.11 -3.21
C VAL A 64 -12.71 5.65 -2.78
N SER A 65 -13.52 4.85 -3.45
CA SER A 65 -13.77 3.48 -3.03
C SER A 65 -12.57 2.55 -3.27
N MET A 66 -11.84 2.71 -4.39
CA MET A 66 -10.55 2.02 -4.57
C MET A 66 -9.57 2.29 -3.42
N ASN A 67 -9.50 3.55 -2.96
CA ASN A 67 -8.64 3.94 -1.85
C ASN A 67 -9.16 3.37 -0.52
N ARG A 68 -10.47 3.37 -0.27
CA ARG A 68 -11.05 2.73 0.93
C ARG A 68 -10.77 1.23 0.98
N SER A 69 -10.77 0.54 -0.16
CA SER A 69 -10.42 -0.88 -0.24
C SER A 69 -8.95 -1.12 0.14
N ALA A 70 -8.04 -0.24 -0.28
CA ALA A 70 -6.63 -0.29 0.12
C ALA A 70 -6.45 -0.05 1.63
N GLU A 71 -7.14 0.97 2.17
CA GLU A 71 -7.12 1.30 3.61
C GLU A 71 -7.65 0.13 4.45
N GLN A 72 -8.71 -0.54 4.02
CA GLN A 72 -9.25 -1.70 4.73
C GLN A 72 -8.36 -2.95 4.65
N ALA A 73 -7.57 -3.09 3.59
CA ALA A 73 -6.66 -4.21 3.41
C ALA A 73 -5.34 -4.03 4.16
N ALA A 74 -4.86 -2.79 4.32
CA ALA A 74 -3.59 -2.48 4.96
C ALA A 74 -3.35 -3.13 6.34
N PRO A 75 -4.34 -3.19 7.27
CA PRO A 75 -4.19 -3.88 8.56
C PRO A 75 -3.80 -5.36 8.48
N LEU A 76 -4.08 -6.03 7.35
CA LEU A 76 -3.69 -7.44 7.14
C LEU A 76 -2.18 -7.61 7.00
N ALA A 77 -1.43 -6.52 6.78
CA ALA A 77 0.02 -6.57 6.65
C ALA A 77 0.74 -6.77 7.98
N THR A 78 0.16 -6.34 9.11
CA THR A 78 0.78 -6.43 10.44
C THR A 78 1.30 -7.83 10.76
N PRO A 79 0.47 -8.90 10.76
CA PRO A 79 0.96 -10.24 11.10
C PRO A 79 2.03 -10.76 10.12
N ILE A 80 1.97 -10.35 8.85
CA ILE A 80 2.94 -10.77 7.82
C ILE A 80 4.29 -10.08 8.02
N PHE A 81 4.29 -8.79 8.38
CA PHE A 81 5.50 -8.06 8.74
C PHE A 81 6.11 -8.58 10.04
N THR A 82 5.30 -8.82 11.07
CA THR A 82 5.78 -9.40 12.33
C THR A 82 6.42 -10.78 12.12
N GLU A 83 5.82 -11.62 11.27
CA GLU A 83 6.40 -12.92 10.90
C GLU A 83 7.77 -12.73 10.21
N ALA A 84 7.88 -11.78 9.28
CA ALA A 84 9.13 -11.49 8.59
C ALA A 84 10.23 -10.99 9.55
N VAL A 85 9.91 -10.10 10.49
CA VAL A 85 10.87 -9.65 11.51
C VAL A 85 11.29 -10.80 12.43
N THR A 86 10.34 -11.63 12.86
CA THR A 86 10.61 -12.80 13.70
C THR A 86 11.57 -13.76 13.00
N ASN A 87 11.31 -14.07 11.73
CA ASN A 87 12.12 -14.98 10.91
C ASN A 87 13.41 -14.36 10.36
N MET A 88 13.65 -13.06 10.60
CA MET A 88 14.86 -12.38 10.15
C MET A 88 16.11 -13.02 10.73
N THR A 89 17.02 -13.41 9.85
CA THR A 89 18.31 -13.99 10.24
C THR A 89 19.31 -12.92 10.65
N PHE A 90 20.39 -13.35 11.31
CA PHE A 90 21.50 -12.45 11.64
C PHE A 90 22.15 -11.82 10.39
N GLU A 91 22.20 -12.56 9.27
CA GLU A 91 22.74 -12.05 8.02
C GLU A 91 21.84 -11.00 7.37
N ASP A 92 20.51 -11.21 7.41
CA ASP A 92 19.54 -10.23 6.93
C ASP A 92 19.66 -8.93 7.72
N GLY A 93 19.72 -9.02 9.05
CA GLY A 93 19.89 -7.83 9.90
C GLY A 93 21.19 -7.08 9.62
N LYS A 94 22.29 -7.80 9.33
CA LYS A 94 23.54 -7.16 8.88
C LYS A 94 23.40 -6.49 7.51
N LYS A 95 22.71 -7.11 6.55
CA LYS A 95 22.47 -6.52 5.22
C LYS A 95 21.66 -5.25 5.33
N ILE A 96 20.63 -5.22 6.18
CA ILE A 96 19.80 -4.04 6.42
C ILE A 96 20.63 -2.92 7.08
N LEU A 97 21.41 -3.26 8.12
CA LEU A 97 22.22 -2.28 8.85
C LEU A 97 23.29 -1.62 7.98
N ASN A 98 23.97 -2.41 7.13
CA ASN A 98 25.03 -1.91 6.25
C ASN A 98 24.51 -1.53 4.85
N GLY A 99 23.21 -1.65 4.61
CA GLY A 99 22.56 -1.35 3.35
C GLY A 99 22.23 0.14 3.19
N GLY A 100 21.74 0.49 2.01
CA GLY A 100 21.28 1.85 1.69
C GLY A 100 19.99 2.23 2.41
N ASP A 101 19.45 3.39 2.02
CA ASP A 101 18.34 4.03 2.74
C ASP A 101 17.02 3.23 2.74
N THR A 102 16.91 2.24 1.84
CA THR A 102 15.70 1.42 1.62
C THR A 102 15.90 -0.06 1.96
N ALA A 103 17.02 -0.42 2.58
CA ALA A 103 17.43 -1.82 2.72
C ALA A 103 16.44 -2.67 3.54
N ALA A 104 15.80 -2.10 4.55
CA ALA A 104 14.76 -2.81 5.30
C ALA A 104 13.49 -2.98 4.46
N THR A 105 13.09 -1.92 3.75
CA THR A 105 11.93 -1.95 2.86
C THR A 105 12.10 -2.99 1.75
N ASP A 106 13.28 -3.09 1.16
CA ASP A 106 13.59 -4.07 0.13
C ASP A 106 13.55 -5.50 0.68
N TYR A 107 14.06 -5.70 1.89
CA TYR A 107 13.90 -6.98 2.61
C TYR A 107 12.41 -7.34 2.77
N PHE A 108 11.58 -6.41 3.25
CA PHE A 108 10.15 -6.68 3.42
C PHE A 108 9.47 -6.95 2.08
N LYS A 109 9.75 -6.19 1.02
CA LYS A 109 9.23 -6.46 -0.33
C LYS A 109 9.55 -7.88 -0.77
N GLU A 110 10.80 -8.30 -0.62
CA GLU A 110 11.25 -9.65 -1.01
C GLU A 110 10.52 -10.74 -0.20
N LYS A 111 10.41 -10.57 1.12
CA LYS A 111 9.88 -11.62 2.01
C LYS A 111 8.36 -11.66 2.11
N THR A 112 7.67 -10.56 1.82
CA THR A 112 6.24 -10.41 2.17
C THR A 112 5.32 -10.12 1.00
N LYS A 113 5.81 -9.57 -0.13
CA LYS A 113 4.93 -9.09 -1.23
C LYS A 113 3.94 -10.15 -1.72
N GLY A 114 4.37 -11.40 -1.88
CA GLY A 114 3.50 -12.50 -2.31
C GLY A 114 2.39 -12.79 -1.30
N LYS A 115 2.75 -13.00 -0.03
CA LYS A 115 1.80 -13.24 1.07
C LYS A 115 0.82 -12.08 1.24
N LEU A 116 1.30 -10.84 1.11
CA LEU A 116 0.47 -9.65 1.17
C LEU A 116 -0.52 -9.59 0.02
N ALA A 117 -0.09 -9.90 -1.21
CA ALA A 117 -0.99 -9.93 -2.37
C ALA A 117 -2.12 -10.96 -2.17
N GLU A 118 -1.78 -12.15 -1.67
CA GLU A 118 -2.76 -13.21 -1.37
C GLU A 118 -3.72 -12.79 -0.25
N ALA A 119 -3.22 -12.16 0.81
CA ALA A 119 -4.04 -11.70 1.93
C ALA A 119 -4.94 -10.50 1.56
N PHE A 120 -4.43 -9.57 0.76
CA PHE A 120 -5.15 -8.34 0.38
C PHE A 120 -6.26 -8.63 -0.61
N LYS A 121 -6.05 -9.56 -1.54
CA LYS A 121 -7.00 -9.83 -2.63
C LYS A 121 -8.44 -10.06 -2.18
N PRO A 122 -8.76 -11.00 -1.27
CA PRO A 122 -10.15 -11.21 -0.85
C PRO A 122 -10.73 -9.98 -0.13
N LYS A 123 -9.91 -9.23 0.62
CA LYS A 123 -10.39 -8.05 1.34
C LYS A 123 -10.63 -6.86 0.44
N VAL A 124 -9.78 -6.67 -0.56
CA VAL A 124 -9.97 -5.67 -1.63
C VAL A 124 -11.23 -6.01 -2.41
N THR A 125 -11.40 -7.25 -2.87
CA THR A 125 -12.63 -7.66 -3.57
C THR A 125 -13.87 -7.44 -2.70
N GLU A 126 -13.86 -7.86 -1.43
CA GLU A 126 -14.97 -7.63 -0.49
C GLU A 126 -15.27 -6.14 -0.31
N ALA A 127 -14.25 -5.31 -0.10
CA ALA A 127 -14.42 -3.86 0.08
C ALA A 127 -14.92 -3.19 -1.21
N MET A 128 -14.45 -3.64 -2.38
CA MET A 128 -14.94 -3.18 -3.68
C MET A 128 -16.39 -3.60 -3.93
N ASP A 129 -16.83 -4.73 -3.40
CA ASP A 129 -18.23 -5.17 -3.45
C ASP A 129 -19.11 -4.39 -2.45
N GLN A 130 -18.64 -4.21 -1.22
CA GLN A 130 -19.38 -3.55 -0.12
C GLN A 130 -19.56 -2.05 -0.35
N VAL A 131 -18.56 -1.37 -0.90
CA VAL A 131 -18.64 0.07 -1.19
C VAL A 131 -19.39 0.31 -2.51
N GLY A 132 -19.97 -0.73 -3.12
CA GLY A 132 -20.75 -0.63 -4.35
C GLY A 132 -19.88 -0.32 -5.57
N VAL A 133 -18.57 -0.51 -5.48
CA VAL A 133 -17.55 -0.13 -6.46
C VAL A 133 -17.57 -1.05 -7.66
N ALA A 134 -17.74 -2.35 -7.42
CA ALA A 134 -17.94 -3.33 -8.49
C ALA A 134 -19.27 -3.08 -9.23
N ALA A 135 -20.31 -2.66 -8.50
CA ALA A 135 -21.61 -2.29 -9.09
C ALA A 135 -21.54 -0.97 -9.86
N GLN A 136 -20.88 0.06 -9.29
CA GLN A 136 -20.61 1.34 -9.95
C GLN A 136 -19.72 1.14 -11.18
N TYR A 137 -18.66 0.34 -11.10
CA TYR A 137 -17.82 0.00 -12.25
C TYR A 137 -18.63 -0.70 -13.33
N LYS A 138 -19.41 -1.73 -12.99
CA LYS A 138 -20.28 -2.42 -13.96
C LYS A 138 -21.29 -1.44 -14.58
N SER A 139 -21.84 -0.51 -13.80
CA SER A 139 -22.74 0.53 -14.30
C SER A 139 -22.01 1.51 -15.23
N LEU A 140 -20.84 2.02 -14.84
CA LEU A 140 -20.03 2.96 -15.62
C LEU A 140 -19.52 2.31 -16.92
N VAL A 141 -19.09 1.05 -16.86
CA VAL A 141 -18.73 0.25 -18.04
C VAL A 141 -19.96 0.05 -18.91
N GLY A 142 -21.12 -0.25 -18.33
CA GLY A 142 -22.40 -0.35 -19.06
C GLY A 142 -22.75 0.94 -19.80
N GLU A 143 -22.73 2.07 -19.11
CA GLU A 143 -22.96 3.40 -19.69
C GLU A 143 -21.93 3.71 -20.77
N TYR A 144 -20.65 3.43 -20.52
CA TYR A 144 -19.59 3.61 -21.51
C TYR A 144 -19.83 2.75 -22.75
N THR A 145 -20.12 1.45 -22.62
CA THR A 145 -20.43 0.57 -23.76
C THR A 145 -21.71 0.94 -24.51
N SER A 146 -22.61 1.70 -23.90
CA SER A 146 -23.82 2.20 -24.56
C SER A 146 -23.53 3.36 -25.51
N LEU A 147 -22.39 4.04 -25.37
CA LEU A 147 -21.97 5.09 -26.28
C LEU A 147 -21.54 4.49 -27.64
N PRO A 148 -21.96 5.07 -28.76
CA PRO A 148 -21.55 4.60 -30.08
C PRO A 148 -20.04 4.80 -30.28
N PHE A 149 -19.39 3.85 -30.98
CA PHE A 149 -17.98 3.87 -31.36
C PHE A 149 -16.95 3.69 -30.23
N VAL A 150 -17.34 3.13 -29.08
CA VAL A 150 -16.41 2.78 -27.99
C VAL A 150 -16.29 1.26 -27.81
N ASN A 151 -15.12 0.78 -27.39
CA ASN A 151 -14.91 -0.60 -26.94
C ASN A 151 -14.49 -0.57 -25.47
N ALA A 152 -15.22 -1.31 -24.62
CA ALA A 152 -14.80 -1.53 -23.24
C ALA A 152 -14.01 -2.83 -23.14
N GLU A 153 -12.73 -2.74 -22.83
CA GLU A 153 -11.97 -3.89 -22.36
C GLU A 153 -12.29 -4.14 -20.89
N GLN A 154 -12.56 -5.40 -20.52
CA GLN A 154 -12.64 -5.77 -19.11
C GLN A 154 -11.25 -5.61 -18.48
N PHE A 155 -11.11 -4.58 -17.65
CA PHE A 155 -9.93 -4.36 -16.83
C PHE A 155 -10.06 -5.08 -15.49
N ASP A 156 -9.03 -5.82 -15.10
CA ASP A 156 -8.95 -6.49 -13.80
C ASP A 156 -8.61 -5.47 -12.70
N LEU A 157 -9.67 -4.82 -12.23
CA LEU A 157 -9.59 -3.75 -11.26
C LEU A 157 -9.11 -4.25 -9.89
N ASP A 158 -9.51 -5.45 -9.48
CA ASP A 158 -9.14 -6.02 -8.19
C ASP A 158 -7.63 -6.21 -8.11
N ASN A 159 -7.02 -6.85 -9.12
CA ASN A 159 -5.57 -7.01 -9.16
C ASN A 159 -4.85 -5.66 -9.26
N TYR A 160 -5.41 -4.67 -9.94
CA TYR A 160 -4.85 -3.32 -9.98
C TYR A 160 -4.86 -2.66 -8.59
N VAL A 161 -6.01 -2.67 -7.89
CA VAL A 161 -6.13 -2.07 -6.56
C VAL A 161 -5.23 -2.79 -5.56
N VAL A 162 -5.16 -4.13 -5.60
CA VAL A 162 -4.20 -4.90 -4.77
C VAL A 162 -2.77 -4.45 -5.06
N GLY A 163 -2.37 -4.41 -6.32
CA GLY A 163 -1.02 -3.98 -6.72
C GLY A 163 -0.69 -2.57 -6.21
N ARG A 164 -1.59 -1.62 -6.42
CA ARG A 164 -1.42 -0.22 -5.97
C ARG A 164 -1.45 -0.08 -4.45
N SER A 165 -2.23 -0.91 -3.75
CA SER A 165 -2.22 -0.99 -2.28
C SER A 165 -0.85 -1.46 -1.79
N LEU A 166 -0.27 -2.50 -2.39
CA LEU A 166 1.06 -2.96 -1.98
C LEU A 166 2.14 -1.92 -2.30
N ASP A 167 2.09 -1.31 -3.49
CA ASP A 167 3.02 -0.25 -3.87
C ASP A 167 2.97 0.91 -2.86
N GLY A 168 1.77 1.34 -2.48
CA GLY A 168 1.56 2.41 -1.51
C GLY A 168 2.04 2.05 -0.11
N LEU A 169 1.73 0.83 0.35
CA LEU A 169 2.21 0.31 1.64
C LEU A 169 3.74 0.31 1.72
N PHE A 170 4.40 -0.19 0.68
CA PHE A 170 5.86 -0.22 0.65
C PHE A 170 6.49 1.16 0.44
N TYR A 171 5.82 2.06 -0.28
CA TYR A 171 6.26 3.45 -0.38
C TYR A 171 6.21 4.14 0.99
N ALA A 172 5.12 3.96 1.74
CA ALA A 172 5.01 4.51 3.08
C ALA A 172 6.07 3.92 4.04
N LEU A 173 6.38 2.62 3.92
CA LEU A 173 7.44 1.97 4.68
C LEU A 173 8.82 2.55 4.35
N ASP A 174 9.10 2.79 3.08
CA ASP A 174 10.33 3.43 2.61
C ASP A 174 10.51 4.82 3.23
N GLN A 175 9.44 5.62 3.23
CA GLN A 175 9.45 6.93 3.86
C GLN A 175 9.68 6.86 5.38
N GLU A 176 9.14 5.84 6.04
CA GLU A 176 9.37 5.61 7.47
C GLU A 176 10.83 5.17 7.75
N GLU A 177 11.39 4.28 6.93
CA GLU A 177 12.79 3.88 7.02
C GLU A 177 13.73 5.08 6.83
N GLN A 178 13.51 5.90 5.80
CA GLN A 178 14.31 7.07 5.52
C GLN A 178 14.30 8.07 6.68
N LYS A 179 13.14 8.30 7.32
CA LYS A 179 13.06 9.14 8.54
C LYS A 179 13.91 8.58 9.67
N ASN A 180 13.86 7.28 9.91
CA ASN A 180 14.62 6.64 10.98
C ASN A 180 16.14 6.68 10.75
N ARG A 181 16.57 6.58 9.49
CA ARG A 181 17.98 6.68 9.11
C ARG A 181 18.51 8.11 9.23
N THR A 182 17.79 9.07 8.66
CA THR A 182 18.24 10.48 8.53
C THR A 182 18.01 11.33 9.77
N ASN A 183 17.03 11.00 10.61
CA ASN A 183 16.68 11.81 11.78
C ASN A 183 16.92 11.05 13.11
N PRO A 184 18.00 11.38 13.84
CA PRO A 184 18.28 10.81 15.16
C PRO A 184 17.18 11.04 16.21
N ALA A 185 16.33 12.07 16.04
CA ALA A 185 15.18 12.33 16.91
C ALA A 185 13.94 11.51 16.53
N ALA A 186 13.85 11.00 15.30
CA ALA A 186 12.83 10.04 14.88
C ALA A 186 13.13 8.61 15.36
N ARG A 187 14.36 8.37 15.85
CA ARG A 187 14.76 7.11 16.48
C ARG A 187 14.07 6.99 17.84
N VAL A 188 12.89 6.39 17.83
CA VAL A 188 11.94 6.36 18.96
C VAL A 188 12.49 5.62 20.18
N THR A 189 13.43 4.70 19.99
CA THR A 189 14.03 3.91 21.09
C THR A 189 15.51 4.25 21.28
N ASP A 190 15.99 4.13 22.51
CA ASP A 190 17.43 4.31 22.79
C ASP A 190 18.29 3.24 22.09
N LEU A 191 17.70 2.07 21.84
CA LEU A 191 18.30 0.98 21.07
C LEU A 191 18.45 1.35 19.59
N LEU A 192 17.45 2.03 19.00
CA LEU A 192 17.50 2.59 17.65
C LEU A 192 18.62 3.63 17.50
N LYS A 193 18.80 4.49 18.52
CA LYS A 193 19.90 5.44 18.54
C LYS A 193 21.24 4.71 18.53
N GLU A 194 21.41 3.67 19.35
CA GLU A 194 22.66 2.90 19.46
C GLU A 194 22.99 2.11 18.17
N VAL A 195 22.00 1.52 17.51
CA VAL A 195 22.18 0.73 16.28
C VAL A 195 22.57 1.61 15.10
N PHE A 196 22.00 2.81 14.98
CA PHE A 196 22.22 3.73 13.86
C PHE A 196 23.15 4.93 14.20
N ALA A 197 23.84 4.92 15.36
CA ALA A 197 24.76 5.99 15.80
C ALA A 197 26.16 5.95 15.14
N LYS A 198 26.37 5.15 14.09
CA LYS A 198 27.63 5.14 13.35
C LYS A 198 27.69 6.22 12.28
#